data_AF-A0AAW8F0Q6-F1
#
_entry.id   AF-A0AAW8F0Q6-F1
#
_cell.length_a   1.000
_cell.length_b   1.000
_cell.length_c   1.000
_cell.angle_alpha   90.00
_cell.angle_beta   90.00
_cell.angle_gamma   90.00
#
_symmetry.space_group_name_H-M   'P 1'
#
loop_
_entity.id
_entity.type
_entity.pdbx_description
1 polymer ?
#
loop_
_entity_poly.entity_id
_entity_poly.type
_entity_poly.pdbx_seq_one_letter_code
_entity_poly.pdbx_strand_id
1 'polypeptide(L)'
;MTIIEGRLNLDHGVIVTTDCLGKTFTSKIADVEVNVELPRAQTIARPLEEDGPPGDLYVIEPVWASSPWNWRSLLGDAPEEPNEWGAPLLTDWTSGEDLPSGAVSVRSARLWFSGVGEFSRDSELGTRVMDAKDAWLSRVSNWVECLTLQHISSRDDTKLRQRRTLDKILWTDTGGSSELLDIGHAGWSRYGPIDAMTADGFSNVLQLAAVDTVPDLAWQLLRDSFHAHGYAEDRRAVIDAAAALEVGYSRWLEDRLDGVDAQVAELILGSRATLGLKLEQAKVLGWVAPAGTGDLVSLRNRAVHGGYSPTQMTAARVLAAAREALGLFDPAHSDLIARSTRSFPIPEPYSPTSPASA
;
A
#
# COMPACT_ATOMS: atom_id res chain seq x y z
N MET A 1 -6.09 3.14 36.36
CA MET A 1 -6.21 2.89 34.92
C MET A 1 -5.01 3.53 34.27
N THR A 2 -4.18 2.73 33.61
CA THR A 2 -2.94 3.20 33.01
C THR A 2 -3.11 3.18 31.51
N ILE A 3 -2.66 4.25 30.85
CA ILE A 3 -2.70 4.38 29.39
C ILE A 3 -1.27 4.16 28.89
N ILE A 4 -1.09 3.21 27.98
CA ILE A 4 0.14 3.11 27.19
C ILE A 4 -0.13 3.78 25.87
N GLU A 5 0.75 4.69 25.50
CA GLU A 5 0.76 5.33 24.21
C GLU A 5 2.13 5.20 23.56
N GLY A 6 2.13 5.16 22.23
CA GLY A 6 3.31 5.07 21.42
C GLY A 6 3.06 5.68 20.06
N ARG A 7 4.18 5.96 19.38
CA ARG A 7 4.16 6.38 17.99
C ARG A 7 4.31 5.16 17.08
N LEU A 8 3.37 4.99 16.16
CA LEU A 8 3.44 4.01 15.10
C LEU A 8 4.04 4.69 13.86
N ASN A 9 5.26 4.30 13.50
CA ASN A 9 5.90 4.72 12.26
C ASN A 9 5.41 3.85 11.10
N LEU A 10 5.02 4.50 10.01
CA LEU A 10 4.58 3.90 8.77
C LEU A 10 5.65 4.22 7.74
N ASP A 11 6.65 3.36 7.60
CA ASP A 11 7.94 3.66 6.95
C ASP A 11 7.81 4.25 5.53
N HIS A 12 6.86 3.77 4.74
CA HIS A 12 6.59 4.27 3.38
C HIS A 12 5.40 5.24 3.30
N GLY A 13 4.76 5.50 4.43
CA GLY A 13 3.50 6.23 4.55
C GLY A 13 2.30 5.43 4.05
N VAL A 14 1.14 5.67 4.65
CA VAL A 14 -0.15 5.17 4.18
C VAL A 14 -0.91 6.34 3.60
N ILE A 15 -1.32 6.21 2.34
CA ILE A 15 -2.10 7.21 1.65
C ILE A 15 -3.56 7.02 2.00
N VAL A 16 -4.10 8.03 2.64
CA VAL A 16 -5.48 8.09 3.10
C VAL A 16 -6.18 9.30 2.52
N THR A 17 -7.50 9.25 2.41
CA THR A 17 -8.29 10.45 2.11
C THR A 17 -8.33 11.40 3.31
N THR A 18 -8.60 12.68 3.07
CA THR A 18 -8.61 13.71 4.13
C THR A 18 -9.64 13.48 5.23
N ASP A 19 -10.69 12.69 4.97
CA ASP A 19 -11.66 12.27 5.97
C ASP A 19 -11.10 11.32 7.03
N CYS A 20 -9.89 10.77 6.83
CA CYS A 20 -9.19 9.95 7.82
C CYS A 20 -8.44 10.80 8.86
N LEU A 21 -8.09 12.03 8.50
CA LEU A 21 -7.21 12.88 9.30
C LEU A 21 -7.92 13.37 10.57
N GLY A 22 -7.21 13.30 11.70
CA GLY A 22 -7.76 13.64 13.01
C GLY A 22 -8.79 12.66 13.57
N LYS A 23 -9.07 11.55 12.87
CA LYS A 23 -9.93 10.49 13.40
C LYS A 23 -9.14 9.50 14.25
N THR A 24 -9.85 8.91 15.21
CA THR A 24 -9.42 7.76 15.98
C THR A 24 -10.16 6.53 15.49
N PHE A 25 -9.41 5.45 15.26
CA PHE A 25 -9.91 4.15 14.86
C PHE A 25 -9.60 3.12 15.93
N THR A 26 -10.46 2.14 16.10
CA THR A 26 -10.30 1.11 17.12
C THR A 26 -10.00 -0.24 16.46
N SER A 27 -9.11 -1.00 17.07
CA SER A 27 -8.71 -2.36 16.66
C SER A 27 -8.46 -3.21 17.92
N LYS A 28 -7.97 -4.43 17.73
CA LYS A 28 -7.47 -5.28 18.81
C LYS A 28 -6.11 -5.86 18.45
N ILE A 29 -5.21 -5.85 19.43
CA ILE A 29 -3.94 -6.60 19.39
C ILE A 29 -4.06 -7.67 20.47
N ALA A 30 -4.09 -8.94 20.05
CA ALA A 30 -4.55 -10.04 20.89
C ALA A 30 -5.96 -9.74 21.47
N ASP A 31 -6.10 -9.69 22.80
CA ASP A 31 -7.34 -9.37 23.50
C ASP A 31 -7.47 -7.90 23.92
N VAL A 32 -6.48 -7.07 23.59
CA VAL A 32 -6.39 -5.67 24.05
C VAL A 32 -6.95 -4.74 23.00
N GLU A 33 -7.92 -3.91 23.39
CA GLU A 33 -8.42 -2.82 22.54
C GLU A 33 -7.32 -1.77 22.35
N VAL A 34 -7.00 -1.50 21.09
CA VAL A 34 -6.02 -0.46 20.71
C VAL A 34 -6.70 0.61 19.88
N ASN A 35 -6.24 1.84 20.02
CA ASN A 35 -6.72 2.99 19.30
C ASN A 35 -5.59 3.56 18.44
N VAL A 36 -5.93 3.87 17.20
CA VAL A 36 -5.03 4.45 16.19
C VAL A 36 -5.56 5.82 15.81
N GLU A 37 -4.79 6.88 16.06
CA GLU A 37 -5.15 8.27 15.71
C GLU A 37 -4.23 8.74 14.61
N LEU A 38 -4.84 9.15 13.51
CA LEU A 38 -4.12 9.76 12.40
C LEU A 38 -3.95 11.26 12.68
N PRO A 39 -2.87 11.89 12.18
CA PRO A 39 -2.63 13.30 12.43
C PRO A 39 -3.76 14.15 11.87
N ARG A 40 -3.96 15.33 12.46
CA ARG A 40 -4.91 16.31 11.94
C ARG A 40 -4.30 16.98 10.72
N ALA A 41 -5.14 17.57 9.89
CA ALA A 41 -4.67 18.51 8.89
C ALA A 41 -5.54 19.76 8.87
N GLN A 42 -4.94 20.86 8.44
CA GLN A 42 -5.60 22.14 8.29
C GLN A 42 -5.22 22.73 6.94
N THR A 43 -6.23 23.20 6.21
CA THR A 43 -5.99 24.05 5.04
C THR A 43 -5.69 25.46 5.54
N ILE A 44 -4.49 25.94 5.27
CA ILE A 44 -4.12 27.33 5.53
C ILE A 44 -4.39 28.09 4.23
N ALA A 45 -5.25 29.11 4.31
CA ALA A 45 -5.56 29.94 3.16
C ALA A 45 -4.27 30.59 2.64
N ARG A 46 -4.04 30.48 1.34
CA ARG A 46 -2.93 31.16 0.69
C ARG A 46 -3.20 32.67 0.69
N PRO A 47 -2.20 33.54 0.92
CA PRO A 47 -2.38 34.98 0.77
C PRO A 47 -2.95 35.31 -0.62
N LEU A 48 -3.85 36.30 -0.71
CA LEU A 48 -4.49 36.71 -1.97
C LEU A 48 -3.49 37.17 -3.05
N GLU A 49 -2.24 37.42 -2.68
CA GLU A 49 -1.17 37.94 -3.54
C GLU A 49 -0.32 36.81 -4.17
N GLU A 50 -0.47 35.56 -3.73
CA GLU A 50 0.23 34.41 -4.29
C GLU A 50 -0.68 33.65 -5.26
N ASP A 51 -0.25 33.51 -6.51
CA ASP A 51 -0.95 32.69 -7.50
C ASP A 51 -1.00 31.22 -7.03
N GLY A 52 -2.16 30.58 -7.19
CA GLY A 52 -2.34 29.14 -6.96
C GLY A 52 -3.64 28.77 -6.22
N PRO A 53 -3.75 27.50 -5.79
CA PRO A 53 -4.95 26.98 -5.13
C PRO A 53 -5.28 27.73 -3.83
N PRO A 54 -6.55 27.70 -3.37
CA PRO A 54 -7.04 28.53 -2.26
C PRO A 54 -6.39 28.27 -0.89
N GLY A 55 -5.53 27.25 -0.77
CA GLY A 55 -4.74 27.02 0.43
C GLY A 55 -3.94 25.73 0.38
N ASP A 56 -2.89 25.66 1.21
CA ASP A 56 -2.06 24.48 1.35
C ASP A 56 -2.55 23.63 2.52
N LEU A 57 -2.57 22.31 2.33
CA LEU A 57 -2.96 21.36 3.37
C LEU A 57 -1.75 21.02 4.24
N TYR A 58 -1.74 21.51 5.48
CA TYR A 58 -0.69 21.22 6.45
C TYR A 58 -1.12 20.08 7.38
N VAL A 59 -0.29 19.05 7.49
CA VAL A 59 -0.45 18.00 8.50
C VAL A 59 0.08 18.53 9.83
N ILE A 60 -0.80 18.55 10.84
CA ILE A 60 -0.50 19.09 12.16
C ILE A 60 -0.03 17.96 13.07
N GLU A 61 1.15 18.16 13.65
CA GLU A 61 1.67 17.33 14.74
C GLU A 61 0.63 17.27 15.88
N PRO A 62 0.19 16.08 16.30
CA PRO A 62 -0.75 15.97 17.40
C PRO A 62 -0.22 16.57 18.70
N VAL A 63 -1.09 17.19 19.51
CA VAL A 63 -0.70 17.85 20.77
C VAL A 63 0.02 16.90 21.74
N TRP A 64 -0.32 15.60 21.73
CA TRP A 64 0.36 14.61 22.57
C TRP A 64 1.82 14.37 22.14
N ALA A 65 2.17 14.61 20.88
CA ALA A 65 3.55 14.56 20.41
C ALA A 65 4.37 15.80 20.82
N SER A 66 3.75 16.89 21.26
CA SER A 66 4.47 18.01 21.89
C SER A 66 4.48 17.96 23.44
N SER A 67 3.92 16.89 24.03
CA SER A 67 3.74 16.68 25.47
C SER A 67 5.07 16.44 26.24
N PRO A 68 5.16 16.82 27.54
CA PRO A 68 6.41 16.85 28.31
C PRO A 68 7.04 15.49 28.66
N TRP A 69 6.50 14.38 28.18
CA TRP A 69 7.14 13.05 28.29
C TRP A 69 8.40 12.93 27.42
N ASN A 70 8.73 13.96 26.64
CA ASN A 70 10.05 14.20 26.07
C ASN A 70 10.58 12.97 25.30
N TRP A 71 9.75 12.35 24.46
CA TRP A 71 10.21 11.38 23.46
C TRP A 71 11.32 11.99 22.58
N ARG A 72 11.28 13.32 22.38
CA ARG A 72 12.34 14.12 21.76
C ARG A 72 13.70 14.04 22.51
N SER A 73 13.72 13.75 23.81
CA SER A 73 14.97 13.67 24.59
C SER A 73 15.60 12.27 24.71
N LEU A 74 14.83 11.19 24.52
CA LEU A 74 15.37 9.83 24.63
C LEU A 74 16.09 9.36 23.35
N LEU A 75 15.87 10.04 22.21
CA LEU A 75 16.50 9.73 20.92
C LEU A 75 17.38 10.85 20.36
N GLY A 76 17.70 11.88 21.16
CA GLY A 76 18.82 12.79 20.90
C GLY A 76 18.62 13.88 19.84
N ASP A 77 17.79 13.67 18.82
CA ASP A 77 17.65 14.64 17.72
C ASP A 77 16.15 14.92 17.46
N ALA A 78 15.77 16.19 17.52
CA ALA A 78 14.45 16.62 17.11
C ALA A 78 14.27 16.33 15.61
N PRO A 79 13.07 15.90 15.16
CA PRO A 79 12.79 15.85 13.74
C PRO A 79 12.72 17.29 13.21
N GLU A 80 13.67 17.70 12.38
CA GLU A 80 13.72 19.03 11.76
C GLU A 80 12.70 19.19 10.62
N GLU A 81 12.03 18.12 10.18
CA GLU A 81 11.21 18.15 8.97
C GLU A 81 9.68 18.13 9.24
N PRO A 82 8.92 19.13 8.73
CA PRO A 82 7.45 19.19 8.82
C PRO A 82 6.71 17.96 8.28
N ASN A 83 7.38 17.13 7.48
CA ASN A 83 6.79 15.99 6.76
C ASN A 83 6.78 14.68 7.56
N GLU A 84 7.13 14.70 8.84
CA GLU A 84 7.28 13.50 9.66
C GLU A 84 5.95 12.79 9.98
N TRP A 85 4.86 13.56 10.07
CA TRP A 85 3.51 13.06 10.34
C TRP A 85 2.79 12.65 9.08
N GLY A 86 3.04 13.39 8.01
CA GLY A 86 2.57 13.09 6.68
C GLY A 86 2.83 14.24 5.73
N ALA A 87 2.54 14.00 4.46
CA ALA A 87 2.63 15.00 3.41
C ALA A 87 1.36 14.95 2.56
N PRO A 88 0.76 16.10 2.22
CA PRO A 88 -0.33 16.13 1.25
C PRO A 88 0.16 15.57 -0.09
N LEU A 89 -0.69 14.79 -0.76
CA LEU A 89 -0.44 14.44 -2.15
C LEU A 89 -0.97 15.56 -3.04
N LEU A 90 -0.11 16.12 -3.87
CA LEU A 90 -0.46 17.12 -4.87
C LEU A 90 -0.86 16.37 -6.16
N THR A 91 -2.04 16.67 -6.69
CA THR A 91 -2.59 15.98 -7.88
C THR A 91 -2.11 16.56 -9.20
N ASP A 92 -1.41 17.68 -9.21
CA ASP A 92 -1.02 18.31 -10.47
C ASP A 92 0.27 19.12 -10.35
N TRP A 93 1.40 18.43 -10.38
CA TRP A 93 2.72 19.08 -10.45
C TRP A 93 2.93 19.84 -11.77
N THR A 94 2.01 19.74 -12.74
CA THR A 94 2.27 20.07 -14.14
C THR A 94 1.61 21.36 -14.61
N SER A 95 0.50 21.76 -13.97
CA SER A 95 -0.24 22.98 -14.33
C SER A 95 0.13 24.21 -13.51
N GLY A 96 0.95 24.07 -12.45
CA GLY A 96 1.20 25.16 -11.49
C GLY A 96 0.00 25.45 -10.57
N GLU A 97 -1.10 24.72 -10.72
CA GLU A 97 -2.26 24.75 -9.83
C GLU A 97 -2.23 23.48 -8.95
N ASP A 98 -1.33 23.48 -7.95
CA ASP A 98 -1.11 22.38 -6.99
C ASP A 98 -2.34 22.13 -6.07
N LEU A 99 -3.49 21.74 -6.60
CA LEU A 99 -4.65 21.45 -5.76
C LEU A 99 -4.35 20.21 -4.90
N PRO A 100 -4.57 20.29 -3.57
CA PRO A 100 -4.45 19.11 -2.72
C PRO A 100 -5.46 18.09 -3.18
N SER A 101 -4.97 16.90 -3.52
CA SER A 101 -5.73 15.79 -4.10
C SER A 101 -6.90 15.31 -3.25
N GLY A 102 -7.04 15.80 -2.02
CA GLY A 102 -7.92 15.18 -1.03
C GLY A 102 -7.32 13.89 -0.45
N ALA A 103 -6.05 13.59 -0.73
CA ALA A 103 -5.29 12.51 -0.13
C ALA A 103 -4.00 12.99 0.55
N VAL A 104 -3.58 12.28 1.59
CA VAL A 104 -2.39 12.56 2.40
C VAL A 104 -1.63 11.26 2.63
N SER A 105 -0.32 11.28 2.42
CA SER A 105 0.56 10.19 2.85
C SER A 105 0.88 10.36 4.33
N VAL A 106 0.23 9.58 5.19
CA VAL A 106 0.45 9.58 6.64
C VAL A 106 1.63 8.69 6.98
N ARG A 107 2.68 9.26 7.57
CA ARG A 107 3.92 8.55 7.94
C ARG A 107 3.99 8.18 9.41
N SER A 108 3.21 8.85 10.26
CA SER A 108 3.17 8.58 11.69
C SER A 108 1.75 8.63 12.21
N ALA A 109 1.40 7.69 13.09
CA ALA A 109 0.12 7.67 13.79
C ALA A 109 0.35 7.48 15.30
N ARG A 110 -0.62 7.91 16.11
CA ARG A 110 -0.66 7.52 17.52
C ARG A 110 -1.20 6.10 17.60
N LEU A 111 -0.59 5.29 18.46
CA LEU A 111 -1.16 4.03 18.92
C LEU A 111 -1.27 4.09 20.44
N TRP A 112 -2.44 3.84 21.01
CA TRP A 112 -2.57 3.76 22.46
C TRP A 112 -3.63 2.76 22.89
N PHE A 113 -3.50 2.28 24.11
CA PHE A 113 -4.43 1.36 24.74
C PHE A 113 -4.44 1.60 26.25
N SER A 114 -5.50 1.15 26.90
CA SER A 114 -5.67 1.32 28.33
C SER A 114 -5.93 -0.03 28.99
N GLY A 115 -5.44 -0.21 30.21
CA GLY A 115 -5.69 -1.42 30.98
C GLY A 115 -5.64 -1.20 32.48
N VAL A 116 -6.06 -2.24 33.20
CA VAL A 116 -5.99 -2.33 34.65
C VAL A 116 -4.79 -3.21 34.99
N GLY A 117 -3.77 -2.64 35.64
CA GLY A 117 -2.54 -3.35 36.01
C GLY A 117 -1.33 -2.43 36.16
N GLU A 118 -0.25 -2.98 36.69
CA GLU A 118 1.06 -2.35 36.67
C GLU A 118 1.67 -2.55 35.28
N PHE A 119 2.05 -1.46 34.62
CA PHE A 119 2.63 -1.50 33.28
C PHE A 119 4.11 -1.18 33.34
N SER A 120 4.92 -2.23 33.32
CA SER A 120 6.33 -2.19 32.96
C SER A 120 6.53 -3.01 31.68
N ARG A 121 7.70 -2.91 31.05
CA ARG A 121 8.08 -3.82 29.95
C ARG A 121 8.01 -5.29 30.39
N ASP A 122 8.10 -5.52 31.70
CA ASP A 122 8.03 -6.81 32.37
C ASP A 122 6.60 -7.17 32.84
N SER A 123 5.61 -6.33 32.53
CA SER A 123 4.20 -6.65 32.78
C SER A 123 3.68 -7.61 31.73
N GLU A 124 2.91 -8.62 32.17
CA GLU A 124 2.31 -9.63 31.29
C GLU A 124 1.52 -9.01 30.13
N LEU A 125 0.80 -7.91 30.40
CA LEU A 125 0.02 -7.19 29.41
C LEU A 125 0.90 -6.47 28.38
N GLY A 126 1.98 -5.81 28.83
CA GLY A 126 2.94 -5.16 27.94
C GLY A 126 3.67 -6.15 27.05
N THR A 127 4.16 -7.26 27.61
CA THR A 127 4.82 -8.34 26.84
C THR A 127 3.87 -8.91 25.77
N ARG A 128 2.63 -9.24 26.15
CA ARG A 128 1.63 -9.80 25.24
C ARG A 128 1.33 -8.89 24.05
N VAL A 129 1.11 -7.60 24.28
CA VAL A 129 0.86 -6.63 23.21
C VAL A 129 2.08 -6.51 22.31
N MET A 130 3.29 -6.44 22.88
CA MET A 130 4.53 -6.33 22.10
C MET A 130 4.79 -7.56 21.22
N ASP A 131 4.53 -8.76 21.73
CA ASP A 131 4.68 -10.02 20.98
C ASP A 131 3.67 -10.13 19.82
N ALA A 132 2.44 -9.62 20.01
CA ALA A 132 1.38 -9.69 19.00
C ALA A 132 1.38 -8.51 18.01
N LYS A 133 2.02 -7.38 18.35
CA LYS A 133 1.98 -6.13 17.56
C LYS A 133 2.53 -6.32 16.14
N ASP A 134 3.64 -7.03 15.97
CA ASP A 134 4.27 -7.17 14.66
C ASP A 134 3.41 -8.00 13.70
N ALA A 135 2.76 -9.06 14.20
CA ALA A 135 1.80 -9.85 13.43
C ALA A 135 0.55 -9.03 13.06
N TRP A 136 0.02 -8.25 14.02
CA TRP A 136 -1.09 -7.34 13.77
C TRP A 136 -0.72 -6.29 12.70
N LEU A 137 0.43 -5.65 12.82
CA LEU A 137 0.88 -4.63 11.88
C LEU A 137 1.10 -5.23 10.48
N SER A 138 1.69 -6.43 10.40
CA SER A 138 1.84 -7.15 9.13
C SER A 138 0.49 -7.41 8.46
N ARG A 139 -0.55 -7.79 9.22
CA ARG A 139 -1.90 -7.97 8.66
C ARG A 139 -2.53 -6.66 8.22
N VAL A 140 -2.41 -5.60 9.01
CA VAL A 140 -2.87 -4.26 8.63
C VAL A 140 -2.22 -3.85 7.32
N SER A 141 -0.88 -3.91 7.23
CA SER A 141 -0.15 -3.58 6.00
C SER A 141 -0.62 -4.44 4.83
N ASN A 142 -0.68 -5.77 4.97
CA ASN A 142 -1.12 -6.67 3.90
C ASN A 142 -2.51 -6.29 3.35
N TRP A 143 -3.46 -6.00 4.23
CA TRP A 143 -4.80 -5.56 3.83
C TRP A 143 -4.78 -4.21 3.14
N VAL A 144 -4.09 -3.21 3.68
CA VAL A 144 -4.00 -1.90 3.03
C VAL A 144 -3.40 -2.05 1.64
N GLU A 145 -2.29 -2.77 1.49
CA GLU A 145 -1.60 -2.96 0.21
C GLU A 145 -2.44 -3.75 -0.81
N CYS A 146 -3.17 -4.79 -0.39
CA CYS A 146 -4.06 -5.53 -1.30
C CYS A 146 -5.21 -4.65 -1.80
N LEU A 147 -5.77 -3.79 -0.94
CA LEU A 147 -6.91 -2.95 -1.31
C LEU A 147 -6.50 -1.74 -2.15
N THR A 148 -5.33 -1.18 -1.86
CA THR A 148 -4.91 0.13 -2.41
C THR A 148 -3.79 0.04 -3.43
N LEU A 149 -3.12 -1.12 -3.54
CA LEU A 149 -1.86 -1.31 -4.26
C LEU A 149 -0.74 -0.35 -3.82
N GLN A 150 -0.91 0.31 -2.67
CA GLN A 150 0.17 1.05 -2.04
C GLN A 150 1.23 0.07 -1.56
N HIS A 151 2.45 0.55 -1.44
CA HIS A 151 3.57 -0.22 -0.93
C HIS A 151 3.96 0.35 0.44
N ILE A 152 3.58 -0.36 1.50
CA ILE A 152 3.70 0.12 2.89
C ILE A 152 4.75 -0.68 3.64
N SER A 153 4.82 -1.97 3.39
CA SER A 153 5.79 -2.91 3.92
C SER A 153 7.00 -2.99 3.00
N SER A 154 8.20 -2.95 3.56
CA SER A 154 9.39 -3.22 2.76
C SER A 154 9.52 -4.73 2.56
N ARG A 155 9.74 -5.16 1.31
CA ARG A 155 9.99 -6.57 0.96
C ARG A 155 11.17 -7.19 1.73
N ASP A 156 12.08 -6.35 2.21
CA ASP A 156 13.31 -6.73 2.90
C ASP A 156 13.23 -6.60 4.44
N ASP A 157 12.01 -6.55 5.01
CA ASP A 157 11.77 -6.31 6.44
C ASP A 157 12.46 -7.32 7.39
N THR A 158 12.94 -8.45 6.88
CA THR A 158 13.70 -9.44 7.68
C THR A 158 15.18 -9.10 7.85
N LYS A 159 15.75 -8.14 7.09
CA LYS A 159 17.16 -7.73 7.23
C LYS A 159 17.41 -6.21 7.13
N LEU A 160 16.50 -5.43 6.53
CA LEU A 160 16.68 -3.98 6.39
C LEU A 160 16.20 -3.12 7.57
N ARG A 161 15.54 -3.69 8.61
CA ARG A 161 15.38 -2.96 9.88
C ARG A 161 16.74 -2.62 10.55
N GLN A 162 17.83 -3.29 10.17
CA GLN A 162 19.20 -2.87 10.53
C GLN A 162 19.82 -1.85 9.57
N ARG A 163 19.19 -1.57 8.42
CA ARG A 163 19.69 -0.75 7.32
C ARG A 163 18.87 0.52 7.04
N ARG A 164 18.62 1.29 8.10
CA ARG A 164 18.91 2.73 7.99
C ARG A 164 20.37 2.99 7.56
N THR A 165 21.27 2.00 7.72
CA THR A 165 22.69 1.96 7.30
C THR A 165 22.97 1.71 5.80
N LEU A 166 22.22 2.34 4.92
CA LEU A 166 22.68 2.84 3.62
C LEU A 166 21.74 4.03 3.33
N ASP A 167 21.72 5.04 4.20
CA ASP A 167 22.47 6.27 3.95
C ASP A 167 23.11 6.21 2.55
N LYS A 168 22.31 6.61 1.57
CA LYS A 168 22.71 6.91 0.20
C LYS A 168 23.60 8.15 0.19
N ILE A 169 24.66 8.13 0.97
CA ILE A 169 25.69 9.16 0.99
C ILE A 169 26.77 8.64 0.07
N LEU A 170 26.68 9.02 -1.21
CA LEU A 170 27.83 8.91 -2.08
C LEU A 170 28.71 10.13 -1.82
N TRP A 171 29.91 9.88 -1.33
CA TRP A 171 30.95 10.90 -1.27
C TRP A 171 31.65 10.92 -2.62
N THR A 172 31.68 12.07 -3.27
CA THR A 172 32.60 12.30 -4.40
C THR A 172 33.77 13.12 -3.89
N ASP A 173 34.99 12.57 -3.99
CA ASP A 173 36.21 13.31 -3.71
C ASP A 173 36.67 14.01 -5.00
N THR A 174 36.37 15.30 -5.10
CA THR A 174 36.91 16.18 -6.14
C THR A 174 37.81 17.22 -5.49
N GLY A 175 39.11 16.91 -5.43
CA GLY A 175 40.13 17.90 -5.07
C GLY A 175 40.17 18.28 -3.59
N GLY A 176 39.80 17.37 -2.67
CA GLY A 176 39.95 17.58 -1.23
C GLY A 176 38.73 18.17 -0.52
N SER A 177 37.59 18.30 -1.19
CA SER A 177 36.29 18.53 -0.55
C SER A 177 35.37 17.34 -0.78
N SER A 178 34.86 16.79 0.31
CA SER A 178 33.84 15.74 0.32
C SER A 178 32.47 16.41 0.41
N GLU A 179 31.69 16.38 -0.68
CA GLU A 179 30.31 16.89 -0.70
C GLU A 179 29.33 15.72 -0.59
N LEU A 180 28.24 15.94 0.16
CA LEU A 180 27.17 14.97 0.32
C LEU A 180 26.32 14.98 -0.95
N LEU A 181 26.45 13.94 -1.78
CA LEU A 181 25.53 13.77 -2.89
C LEU A 181 24.22 13.19 -2.33
N ASP A 182 23.27 14.08 -2.00
CA ASP A 182 21.89 13.67 -1.82
C ASP A 182 21.38 13.18 -3.18
N ILE A 183 21.30 11.86 -3.35
CA ILE A 183 20.82 11.23 -4.59
C ILE A 183 19.30 11.39 -4.74
N GLY A 184 18.69 12.27 -3.94
CA GLY A 184 17.27 12.41 -3.78
C GLY A 184 16.69 11.20 -3.07
N HIS A 185 15.53 11.41 -2.46
CA HIS A 185 14.59 10.32 -2.32
C HIS A 185 14.37 9.79 -3.73
N ALA A 186 14.69 8.53 -3.99
CA ALA A 186 14.31 7.90 -5.24
C ALA A 186 12.79 7.96 -5.27
N GLY A 187 12.27 9.01 -5.90
CA GLY A 187 10.86 9.25 -6.06
C GLY A 187 10.37 8.03 -6.80
N TRP A 188 9.67 7.16 -6.09
CA TRP A 188 9.12 5.95 -6.67
C TRP A 188 8.29 6.41 -7.85
N SER A 189 8.74 6.12 -9.08
CA SER A 189 8.01 6.49 -10.29
C SER A 189 6.73 5.66 -10.30
N ARG A 190 5.63 6.29 -9.92
CA ARG A 190 4.32 5.64 -9.82
C ARG A 190 3.64 5.72 -11.18
N TYR A 191 3.45 4.58 -11.82
CA TYR A 191 2.83 4.46 -13.13
C TYR A 191 1.34 4.07 -13.05
N GLY A 192 0.65 4.36 -11.96
CA GLY A 192 -0.72 3.91 -11.71
C GLY A 192 -1.53 4.91 -10.88
N PRO A 193 -2.88 4.90 -11.01
CA PRO A 193 -3.76 5.69 -10.15
C PRO A 193 -3.51 5.32 -8.69
N ILE A 194 -3.70 6.29 -7.80
CA ILE A 194 -3.50 6.10 -6.37
C ILE A 194 -4.87 5.81 -5.75
N ASP A 195 -5.04 4.60 -5.23
CA ASP A 195 -6.21 4.25 -4.42
C ASP A 195 -5.92 4.66 -2.98
N ALA A 196 -6.40 5.83 -2.55
CA ALA A 196 -6.25 6.24 -1.16
C ALA A 196 -7.28 5.52 -0.29
N MET A 197 -6.87 5.11 0.91
CA MET A 197 -7.75 4.46 1.87
C MET A 197 -8.75 5.47 2.46
N THR A 198 -10.03 5.12 2.46
CA THR A 198 -11.09 5.91 3.12
C THR A 198 -11.15 5.65 4.61
N ALA A 199 -11.84 6.51 5.38
CA ALA A 199 -11.96 6.28 6.81
C ALA A 199 -12.68 4.96 7.12
N ASP A 200 -13.74 4.65 6.36
CA ASP A 200 -14.48 3.40 6.50
C ASP A 200 -13.61 2.20 6.09
N GLY A 201 -12.84 2.35 5.01
CA GLY A 201 -11.86 1.34 4.57
C GLY A 201 -10.81 1.05 5.63
N PHE A 202 -10.20 2.10 6.20
CA PHE A 202 -9.16 1.98 7.23
C PHE A 202 -9.72 1.33 8.50
N SER A 203 -10.91 1.73 8.94
CA SER A 203 -11.64 1.10 10.05
C SER A 203 -11.88 -0.40 9.79
N ASN A 204 -12.34 -0.76 8.60
CA ASN A 204 -12.61 -2.14 8.24
C ASN A 204 -11.31 -2.99 8.18
N VAL A 205 -10.22 -2.45 7.64
CA VAL A 205 -8.90 -3.11 7.67
C VAL A 205 -8.45 -3.40 9.10
N LEU A 206 -8.61 -2.42 9.99
CA LEU A 206 -8.27 -2.58 11.41
C LEU A 206 -9.14 -3.64 12.11
N GLN A 207 -10.42 -3.77 11.71
CA GLN A 207 -11.31 -4.83 12.21
C GLN A 207 -10.91 -6.20 11.67
N LEU A 208 -10.58 -6.32 10.39
CA LEU A 208 -10.11 -7.56 9.78
C LEU A 208 -8.81 -8.06 10.44
N ALA A 209 -7.85 -7.17 10.66
CA ALA A 209 -6.60 -7.48 11.34
C ALA A 209 -6.79 -7.84 12.83
N ALA A 210 -7.84 -7.33 13.48
CA ALA A 210 -8.18 -7.62 14.88
C ALA A 210 -8.71 -9.04 15.10
N VAL A 211 -9.30 -9.65 14.06
CA VAL A 211 -9.81 -11.04 14.10
C VAL A 211 -8.90 -12.02 13.35
N ASP A 212 -7.62 -11.68 13.27
CA ASP A 212 -6.57 -12.50 12.67
C ASP A 212 -6.79 -12.89 11.19
N THR A 213 -7.62 -12.15 10.45
CA THR A 213 -7.87 -12.44 9.03
C THR A 213 -6.76 -11.86 8.14
N VAL A 214 -6.47 -12.56 7.05
CA VAL A 214 -5.53 -12.14 6.01
C VAL A 214 -6.25 -12.02 4.67
N PRO A 215 -5.76 -11.17 3.74
CA PRO A 215 -6.28 -11.14 2.39
C PRO A 215 -6.19 -12.51 1.73
N ASP A 216 -7.06 -12.76 0.77
CA ASP A 216 -7.01 -13.98 -0.03
C ASP A 216 -5.68 -14.09 -0.81
N LEU A 217 -5.12 -15.31 -0.92
CA LEU A 217 -3.80 -15.54 -1.53
C LEU A 217 -3.69 -14.98 -2.96
N ALA A 218 -4.76 -15.02 -3.77
CA ALA A 218 -4.70 -14.47 -5.12
C ALA A 218 -4.44 -12.96 -5.10
N TRP A 219 -5.08 -12.24 -4.18
CA TRP A 219 -4.86 -10.80 -4.00
C TRP A 219 -3.48 -10.48 -3.42
N GLN A 220 -2.95 -11.32 -2.53
CA GLN A 220 -1.57 -11.18 -2.04
C GLN A 220 -0.54 -11.35 -3.18
N LEU A 221 -0.73 -12.36 -4.04
CA LEU A 221 0.13 -12.56 -5.22
C LEU A 221 0.03 -11.41 -6.21
N LEU A 222 -1.18 -10.87 -6.41
CA LEU A 222 -1.37 -9.70 -7.26
C LEU A 222 -0.67 -8.47 -6.66
N ARG A 223 -0.82 -8.22 -5.36
CA ARG A 223 -0.06 -7.17 -4.66
C ARG A 223 1.44 -7.34 -4.87
N ASP A 224 1.98 -8.54 -4.65
CA ASP A 224 3.41 -8.83 -4.82
C ASP A 224 3.87 -8.58 -6.27
N SER A 225 3.00 -8.82 -7.25
CA SER A 225 3.26 -8.48 -8.64
C SER A 225 3.41 -6.97 -8.88
N PHE A 226 2.57 -6.15 -8.23
CA PHE A 226 2.68 -4.69 -8.29
C PHE A 226 3.94 -4.19 -7.59
N HIS A 227 4.31 -4.80 -6.45
CA HIS A 227 5.58 -4.50 -5.79
C HIS A 227 6.77 -4.83 -6.70
N ALA A 228 6.81 -6.02 -7.31
CA ALA A 228 7.84 -6.41 -8.25
C ALA A 228 7.95 -5.42 -9.43
N HIS A 229 6.82 -4.97 -9.96
CA HIS A 229 6.78 -3.95 -11.00
C HIS A 229 7.37 -2.60 -10.53
N GLY A 230 7.03 -2.16 -9.31
CA GLY A 230 7.59 -0.95 -8.69
C GLY A 230 9.12 -1.02 -8.50
N TYR A 231 9.69 -2.22 -8.38
CA TYR A 231 11.12 -2.47 -8.33
C TYR A 231 11.77 -2.71 -9.72
N ALA A 232 11.05 -2.45 -10.81
CA ALA A 232 11.47 -2.76 -12.18
C ALA A 232 11.80 -4.26 -12.42
N GLU A 233 11.24 -5.17 -11.61
CA GLU A 233 11.29 -6.61 -11.82
C GLU A 233 10.14 -7.08 -12.74
N ASP A 234 9.97 -6.41 -13.89
CA ASP A 234 8.79 -6.58 -14.77
C ASP A 234 8.53 -8.03 -15.21
N ARG A 235 9.60 -8.81 -15.42
CA ARG A 235 9.48 -10.23 -15.74
C ARG A 235 8.79 -11.01 -14.62
N ARG A 236 9.19 -10.74 -13.38
CA ARG A 236 8.62 -11.38 -12.21
C ARG A 236 7.19 -10.90 -11.97
N ALA A 237 6.93 -9.60 -12.08
CA ALA A 237 5.60 -9.03 -11.94
C ALA A 237 4.58 -9.77 -12.82
N VAL A 238 4.92 -10.00 -14.09
CA VAL A 238 4.05 -10.74 -15.02
C VAL A 238 3.82 -12.20 -14.59
N ILE A 239 4.82 -12.85 -14.01
CA ILE A 239 4.71 -14.24 -13.51
C ILE A 239 3.80 -14.28 -12.27
N ASP A 240 4.02 -13.39 -11.31
CA ASP A 240 3.27 -13.33 -10.06
C ASP A 240 1.80 -12.94 -10.33
N ALA A 241 1.54 -12.00 -11.25
CA ALA A 241 0.18 -11.63 -11.67
C ALA A 241 -0.57 -12.79 -12.36
N ALA A 242 0.14 -13.58 -13.17
CA ALA A 242 -0.45 -14.77 -13.78
C ALA A 242 -0.75 -15.86 -12.74
N ALA A 243 0.14 -16.05 -11.75
CA ALA A 243 -0.11 -16.96 -10.64
C ALA A 243 -1.32 -16.53 -9.79
N ALA A 244 -1.49 -15.22 -9.56
CA ALA A 244 -2.68 -14.67 -8.91
C ALA A 244 -3.97 -15.08 -9.64
N LEU A 245 -4.02 -14.95 -10.97
CA LEU A 245 -5.18 -15.40 -11.76
C LEU A 245 -5.38 -16.92 -11.71
N GLU A 246 -4.31 -17.72 -11.73
CA GLU A 246 -4.41 -19.17 -11.63
C GLU A 246 -5.06 -19.60 -10.31
N VAL A 247 -4.70 -18.93 -9.20
CA VAL A 247 -5.27 -19.17 -7.86
C VAL A 247 -6.70 -18.66 -7.77
N GLY A 248 -6.96 -17.42 -8.21
CA GLY A 248 -8.29 -16.81 -8.17
C GLY A 248 -9.31 -17.60 -9.00
N TYR A 249 -8.92 -18.03 -10.20
CA TYR A 249 -9.76 -18.90 -11.03
C TYR A 249 -10.08 -20.23 -10.34
N SER A 250 -9.08 -20.87 -9.72
CA SER A 250 -9.27 -22.16 -9.05
C SER A 250 -10.31 -22.05 -7.94
N ARG A 251 -10.23 -21.00 -7.10
CA ARG A 251 -11.24 -20.73 -6.06
C ARG A 251 -12.62 -20.44 -6.63
N TRP A 252 -12.69 -19.58 -7.64
CA TRP A 252 -13.94 -19.25 -8.33
C TRP A 252 -14.64 -20.47 -8.95
N LEU A 253 -13.85 -21.45 -9.39
CA LEU A 253 -14.34 -22.72 -9.90
C LEU A 253 -14.73 -23.68 -8.77
N GLU A 254 -13.95 -23.76 -7.68
CA GLU A 254 -14.30 -24.52 -6.48
C GLU A 254 -15.68 -24.10 -5.94
N ASP A 255 -15.94 -22.79 -5.81
CA ASP A 255 -17.23 -22.26 -5.35
C ASP A 255 -18.40 -22.67 -6.27
N ARG A 256 -18.16 -22.83 -7.58
CA ARG A 256 -19.18 -23.28 -8.55
C ARG A 256 -19.41 -24.77 -8.54
N LEU A 257 -18.43 -25.52 -8.07
CA LEU A 257 -18.50 -26.97 -7.89
C LEU A 257 -19.02 -27.33 -6.50
N ASP A 258 -19.41 -26.35 -5.68
CA ASP A 258 -20.07 -26.62 -4.40
C ASP A 258 -21.34 -27.47 -4.62
N GLY A 259 -21.45 -28.55 -3.84
CA GLY A 259 -22.51 -29.55 -3.98
C GLY A 259 -22.33 -30.58 -5.12
N VAL A 260 -21.28 -30.49 -5.93
CA VAL A 260 -20.89 -31.54 -6.89
C VAL A 260 -20.17 -32.67 -6.14
N ASP A 261 -20.27 -33.90 -6.64
CA ASP A 261 -19.52 -35.04 -6.09
C ASP A 261 -18.01 -34.73 -6.05
N ALA A 262 -17.35 -35.06 -4.94
CA ALA A 262 -15.96 -34.68 -4.69
C ALA A 262 -14.99 -35.25 -5.73
N GLN A 263 -15.22 -36.47 -6.24
CA GLN A 263 -14.35 -37.06 -7.26
C GLN A 263 -14.54 -36.37 -8.61
N VAL A 264 -15.78 -35.98 -8.92
CA VAL A 264 -16.09 -35.21 -10.13
C VAL A 264 -15.50 -33.80 -10.04
N ALA A 265 -15.61 -33.15 -8.89
CA ALA A 265 -15.04 -31.82 -8.67
C ALA A 265 -13.50 -31.84 -8.80
N GLU A 266 -12.83 -32.82 -8.17
CA GLU A 266 -11.38 -33.00 -8.29
C GLU A 266 -10.95 -33.25 -9.73
N LEU A 267 -11.69 -34.10 -10.47
CA LEU A 267 -11.42 -34.34 -11.90
C LEU A 267 -11.52 -33.05 -12.73
N ILE A 268 -12.54 -32.22 -12.47
CA ILE A 268 -12.75 -30.95 -13.18
C ILE A 268 -11.62 -29.98 -12.85
N LEU A 269 -11.29 -29.80 -11.56
CA LEU A 269 -10.22 -28.92 -11.08
C LEU A 269 -8.84 -29.33 -11.61
N GLY A 270 -8.57 -30.65 -11.68
CA GLY A 270 -7.32 -31.21 -12.16
C GLY A 270 -7.17 -31.23 -13.69
N SER A 271 -8.27 -31.11 -14.45
CA SER A 271 -8.26 -31.30 -15.91
C SER A 271 -7.52 -30.19 -16.69
N ARG A 272 -7.26 -29.03 -16.07
CA ARG A 272 -6.66 -27.85 -16.74
C ARG A 272 -5.57 -27.23 -15.87
N ALA A 273 -4.34 -27.73 -16.04
CA ALA A 273 -3.21 -27.32 -15.19
C ALA A 273 -2.64 -25.92 -15.49
N THR A 274 -2.81 -25.37 -16.70
CA THR A 274 -2.16 -24.12 -17.12
C THR A 274 -3.16 -22.95 -17.19
N LEU A 275 -2.70 -21.72 -16.91
CA LEU A 275 -3.54 -20.52 -16.98
C LEU A 275 -4.34 -20.41 -18.29
N GLY A 276 -3.70 -20.61 -19.44
CA GLY A 276 -4.40 -20.51 -20.73
C GLY A 276 -5.58 -21.48 -20.84
N LEU A 277 -5.39 -22.72 -20.40
CA LEU A 277 -6.43 -23.74 -20.38
C LEU A 277 -7.55 -23.44 -19.38
N LYS A 278 -7.20 -22.90 -18.21
CA LYS A 278 -8.15 -22.43 -17.19
C LYS A 278 -9.03 -21.29 -17.71
N LEU A 279 -8.44 -20.30 -18.37
CA LEU A 279 -9.19 -19.17 -18.91
C LEU A 279 -10.10 -19.56 -20.08
N GLU A 280 -9.71 -20.51 -20.93
CA GLU A 280 -10.62 -21.06 -21.94
C GLU A 280 -11.80 -21.79 -21.31
N GLN A 281 -11.57 -22.56 -20.24
CA GLN A 281 -12.66 -23.17 -19.47
C GLN A 281 -13.56 -22.11 -18.83
N ALA A 282 -13.00 -21.04 -18.26
CA ALA A 282 -13.77 -19.91 -17.73
C ALA A 282 -14.72 -19.34 -18.78
N LYS A 283 -14.24 -19.13 -20.00
CA LYS A 283 -15.07 -18.61 -21.12
C LYS A 283 -16.22 -19.54 -21.47
N VAL A 284 -15.99 -20.86 -21.49
CA VAL A 284 -17.05 -21.86 -21.71
C VAL A 284 -18.11 -21.77 -20.61
N LEU A 285 -17.72 -21.43 -19.38
CA LEU A 285 -18.62 -21.19 -18.24
C LEU A 285 -19.24 -19.78 -18.23
N GLY A 286 -19.12 -19.02 -19.33
CA GLY A 286 -19.74 -17.70 -19.48
C GLY A 286 -18.93 -16.53 -18.93
N TRP A 287 -17.68 -16.75 -18.50
CA TRP A 287 -16.81 -15.66 -18.07
C TRP A 287 -16.31 -14.85 -19.27
N VAL A 288 -16.43 -13.51 -19.19
CA VAL A 288 -15.96 -12.59 -20.23
C VAL A 288 -14.61 -12.02 -19.81
N ALA A 289 -13.59 -12.27 -20.62
CA ALA A 289 -12.23 -11.85 -20.31
C ALA A 289 -12.04 -10.33 -20.49
N PRO A 290 -11.47 -9.63 -19.49
CA PRO A 290 -11.00 -8.26 -19.67
C PRO A 290 -9.97 -8.12 -20.79
N ALA A 291 -9.93 -6.94 -21.39
CA ALA A 291 -8.93 -6.61 -22.39
C ALA A 291 -7.51 -6.79 -21.83
N GLY A 292 -6.60 -7.39 -22.61
CA GLY A 292 -5.22 -7.64 -22.18
C GLY A 292 -5.00 -8.93 -21.40
N THR A 293 -6.04 -9.65 -20.97
CA THR A 293 -5.85 -10.95 -20.29
C THR A 293 -5.17 -11.99 -21.20
N GLY A 294 -5.51 -12.00 -22.49
CA GLY A 294 -4.83 -12.86 -23.47
C GLY A 294 -3.34 -12.53 -23.66
N ASP A 295 -2.99 -11.25 -23.57
CA ASP A 295 -1.60 -10.79 -23.62
C ASP A 295 -0.83 -11.30 -22.41
N LEU A 296 -1.43 -11.29 -21.21
CA LEU A 296 -0.81 -11.80 -19.99
C LEU A 296 -0.39 -13.27 -20.13
N VAL A 297 -1.23 -14.14 -20.68
CA VAL A 297 -0.90 -15.56 -20.89
C VAL A 297 0.30 -15.71 -21.83
N SER A 298 0.26 -14.99 -22.94
CA SER A 298 1.34 -15.03 -23.95
C SER A 298 2.65 -14.49 -23.38
N LEU A 299 2.57 -13.39 -22.62
CA LEU A 299 3.70 -12.72 -22.01
C LEU A 299 4.34 -13.58 -20.91
N ARG A 300 3.51 -14.19 -20.05
CA ARG A 300 3.95 -15.12 -19.00
C ARG A 300 4.67 -16.32 -19.60
N ASN A 301 4.14 -16.94 -20.65
CA ASN A 301 4.81 -18.08 -21.28
C ASN A 301 6.18 -17.70 -21.87
N ARG A 302 6.28 -16.52 -22.49
CA ARG A 302 7.57 -15.99 -22.96
C ARG A 302 8.52 -15.65 -21.81
N ALA A 303 8.02 -15.09 -20.73
CA ALA A 303 8.81 -14.74 -19.55
C ALA A 303 9.36 -15.98 -18.84
N VAL A 304 8.55 -17.02 -18.66
CA VAL A 304 8.95 -18.27 -18.00
C VAL A 304 9.90 -19.07 -18.89
N HIS A 305 9.51 -19.36 -20.14
CA HIS A 305 10.24 -20.30 -21.00
C HIS A 305 11.34 -19.66 -21.84
N GLY A 306 11.14 -18.41 -22.28
CA GLY A 306 12.08 -17.69 -23.15
C GLY A 306 12.99 -16.70 -22.43
N GLY A 307 12.85 -16.55 -21.11
CA GLY A 307 13.59 -15.55 -20.34
C GLY A 307 13.25 -14.10 -20.72
N TYR A 308 12.16 -13.87 -21.45
CA TYR A 308 11.80 -12.54 -21.94
C TYR A 308 11.43 -11.61 -20.79
N SER A 309 12.02 -10.42 -20.75
CA SER A 309 11.63 -9.34 -19.85
C SER A 309 10.75 -8.34 -20.60
N PRO A 310 9.48 -8.19 -20.21
CA PRO A 310 8.60 -7.17 -20.80
C PRO A 310 9.10 -5.78 -20.44
N THR A 311 8.69 -4.78 -21.23
CA THR A 311 8.88 -3.38 -20.86
C THR A 311 7.94 -3.01 -19.72
N GLN A 312 8.32 -2.00 -18.94
CA GLN A 312 7.52 -1.47 -17.84
C GLN A 312 6.07 -1.17 -18.25
N MET A 313 5.88 -0.43 -19.35
CA MET A 313 4.54 -0.11 -19.88
C MET A 313 3.74 -1.38 -20.25
N THR A 314 4.41 -2.40 -20.83
CA THR A 314 3.74 -3.67 -21.16
C THR A 314 3.33 -4.42 -19.89
N ALA A 315 4.20 -4.47 -18.88
CA ALA A 315 3.93 -5.10 -17.59
C ALA A 315 2.76 -4.41 -16.88
N ALA A 316 2.78 -3.07 -16.77
CA ALA A 316 1.72 -2.28 -16.16
C ALA A 316 0.34 -2.59 -16.77
N ARG A 317 0.26 -2.65 -18.11
CA ARG A 317 -0.98 -2.97 -18.83
C ARG A 317 -1.54 -4.34 -18.47
N VAL A 318 -0.68 -5.38 -18.44
CA VAL A 318 -1.16 -6.74 -18.13
C VAL A 318 -1.46 -6.93 -16.64
N LEU A 319 -0.79 -6.20 -15.75
CA LEU A 319 -1.11 -6.17 -14.32
C LEU A 319 -2.48 -5.53 -14.06
N ALA A 320 -2.80 -4.44 -14.76
CA ALA A 320 -4.13 -3.84 -14.71
C ALA A 320 -5.22 -4.82 -15.17
N ALA A 321 -4.99 -5.51 -16.29
CA ALA A 321 -5.89 -6.56 -16.78
C ALA A 321 -6.03 -7.73 -15.79
N ALA A 322 -4.94 -8.11 -15.11
CA ALA A 322 -4.98 -9.13 -14.07
C ALA A 322 -5.83 -8.71 -12.86
N ARG A 323 -5.71 -7.45 -12.41
CA ARG A 323 -6.56 -6.92 -11.33
C ARG A 323 -8.03 -6.96 -11.68
N GLU A 324 -8.39 -6.51 -12.89
CA GLU A 324 -9.77 -6.54 -13.36
C GLU A 324 -10.30 -7.98 -13.46
N ALA A 325 -9.51 -8.90 -14.04
CA ALA A 325 -9.89 -10.30 -14.16
C ALA A 325 -10.05 -10.97 -12.78
N LEU A 326 -9.18 -10.66 -11.82
CA LEU A 326 -9.29 -11.18 -10.46
C LEU A 326 -10.53 -10.64 -9.74
N GLY A 327 -10.91 -9.38 -9.95
CA GLY A 327 -12.16 -8.82 -9.42
C GLY A 327 -13.42 -9.54 -9.95
N LEU A 328 -13.37 -10.10 -11.15
CA LEU A 328 -14.46 -10.93 -11.69
C LEU A 328 -14.49 -12.34 -11.08
N PHE A 329 -13.34 -12.86 -10.64
CA PHE A 329 -13.27 -14.15 -9.94
C PHE A 329 -13.61 -14.03 -8.45
N ASP A 330 -13.36 -12.87 -7.84
CA ASP A 330 -13.66 -12.58 -6.45
C ASP A 330 -14.41 -11.25 -6.31
N PRO A 331 -15.72 -11.23 -6.60
CA PRO A 331 -16.53 -10.02 -6.51
C PRO A 331 -16.58 -9.46 -5.08
N ALA A 332 -16.52 -10.31 -4.05
CA ALA A 332 -16.60 -9.86 -2.66
C ALA A 332 -15.39 -9.00 -2.26
N HIS A 333 -14.18 -9.38 -2.71
CA HIS A 333 -12.99 -8.56 -2.51
C HIS A 333 -13.00 -7.33 -3.42
N SER A 334 -13.48 -7.44 -4.66
CA SER A 334 -13.66 -6.28 -5.54
C SER A 334 -14.58 -5.23 -4.91
N ASP A 335 -15.70 -5.65 -4.32
CA ASP A 335 -16.62 -4.78 -3.58
C ASP A 335 -15.95 -4.19 -2.33
N LEU A 336 -15.05 -4.93 -1.69
CA LEU A 336 -14.25 -4.44 -0.57
C LEU A 336 -13.30 -3.32 -1.00
N ILE A 337 -12.64 -3.44 -2.15
CA ILE A 337 -11.82 -2.37 -2.72
C ILE A 337 -12.67 -1.13 -2.98
N ALA A 338 -13.80 -1.29 -3.68
CA ALA A 338 -14.66 -0.19 -4.10
C ALA A 338 -15.21 0.63 -2.92
N ARG A 339 -15.54 -0.01 -1.79
CA ARG A 339 -16.01 0.69 -0.58
C ARG A 339 -14.88 1.24 0.30
N SER A 340 -13.69 0.65 0.24
CA SER A 340 -12.58 1.00 1.14
C SER A 340 -11.65 2.05 0.57
N THR A 341 -11.73 2.35 -0.73
CA THR A 341 -10.76 3.19 -1.40
C THR A 341 -11.42 4.27 -2.24
N ARG A 342 -10.65 5.34 -2.50
CA ARG A 342 -10.97 6.36 -3.49
C ARG A 342 -9.78 6.49 -4.44
N SER A 343 -10.02 6.22 -5.72
CA SER A 343 -9.02 6.37 -6.76
C SER A 343 -8.82 7.85 -7.11
N PHE A 344 -7.56 8.27 -7.16
CA PHE A 344 -7.13 9.55 -7.67
C PHE A 344 -6.42 9.34 -9.01
N PRO A 345 -6.71 10.18 -10.02
CA PRO A 345 -6.05 10.06 -11.32
C PRO A 345 -4.54 10.26 -11.16
N ILE A 346 -3.78 9.62 -12.05
CA ILE A 346 -2.36 9.93 -12.21
C ILE A 346 -2.28 11.38 -12.73
N PRO A 347 -1.44 12.25 -12.13
CA PRO A 347 -1.07 13.49 -12.79
C PRO A 347 -0.60 13.17 -14.21
N GLU A 348 -1.14 13.83 -15.23
CA GLU A 348 -0.63 13.63 -16.58
C GLU A 348 0.88 13.94 -16.57
N PRO A 349 1.73 13.12 -17.21
CA PRO A 349 3.16 13.40 -17.25
C PRO A 349 3.35 14.78 -17.88
N TYR A 350 4.07 15.67 -17.18
CA TYR A 350 4.40 17.00 -17.68
C TYR A 350 4.98 16.85 -19.08
N SER A 351 4.19 17.18 -20.08
CA SER A 351 4.66 17.32 -21.45
C SER A 351 5.21 18.74 -21.50
N PRO A 352 6.55 18.95 -21.46
CA PRO A 352 7.08 20.28 -21.61
C PRO A 352 6.50 20.83 -22.91
N THR A 353 5.67 21.86 -22.80
CA THR A 353 5.17 22.57 -23.96
C THR A 353 6.41 23.02 -24.71
N SER A 354 6.59 22.48 -25.93
CA SER A 354 7.70 22.89 -26.79
C SER A 354 7.71 24.41 -26.79
N PRO A 355 8.84 25.05 -26.41
CA PRO A 355 8.89 26.50 -26.34
C PRO A 355 8.38 27.03 -27.68
N ALA A 356 7.34 27.85 -27.64
CA ALA A 356 6.77 28.44 -28.84
C ALA A 356 7.93 29.07 -29.61
N SER A 357 8.22 28.54 -30.80
CA SER A 357 9.28 29.04 -31.66
C SER A 357 8.96 30.50 -31.99
N ALA A 358 9.70 31.40 -31.36
CA ALA A 358 9.63 32.84 -31.53
C ALA A 358 10.33 33.28 -32.83
#